data_AF-A0A959A641-F1
#
_entry.id   AF-A0A959A641-F1
#
_cell.length_a   1.000
_cell.length_b   1.000
_cell.length_c   1.000
_cell.angle_alpha   90.00
_cell.angle_beta   90.00
_cell.angle_gamma   90.00
#
_symmetry.space_group_name_H-M   'P 1'
#
loop_
_entity.id
_entity.type
_entity.pdbx_description
1 polymer ?
#
loop_
_entity_poly.entity_id
_entity_poly.type
_entity_poly.pdbx_seq_one_letter_code
_entity_poly.pdbx_strand_id
1 'polypeptide(L)'
;MTSGDHFQNFIQSYAALPAVGLDTIKEEKIKLITGIETASSIRDYGGLWGVHGLYLIEGAKGLRCGFAQMVNRFNAGITPVEQYNEKVAEAQETLDCEFNFYKGDFRDTSIFYHFEKVDVSLLYEVILHQENYVQVIKNVIEKTNSHICFAQPMMKETLFTLPCSSALLQFYPEELKDLIRYANWWDKEPPVETFDTRYWMWGQSISHIRAVFQGFGWEVAFQKVFEMSDHWVYALMRFAPKNLK
;
A
#
# COMPACT_ATOMS: atom_id res chain seq x y z
N MET A 1 -20.88 41.50 -0.41
CA MET A 1 -20.48 40.35 0.43
C MET A 1 -20.40 39.15 -0.49
N THR A 2 -19.18 38.77 -0.84
CA THR A 2 -18.87 37.81 -1.92
C THR A 2 -18.77 36.40 -1.37
N SER A 3 -19.17 35.41 -2.16
CA SER A 3 -19.21 33.97 -1.87
C SER A 3 -17.91 33.31 -1.36
N GLY A 4 -16.79 34.04 -1.34
CA GLY A 4 -15.50 33.56 -0.82
C GLY A 4 -15.41 33.50 0.71
N ASP A 5 -16.15 34.35 1.43
CA ASP A 5 -16.04 34.44 2.89
C ASP A 5 -16.72 33.27 3.62
N HIS A 6 -17.70 32.62 2.99
CA HIS A 6 -18.28 31.38 3.49
C HIS A 6 -17.38 30.17 3.26
N PHE A 7 -16.59 30.14 2.19
CA PHE A 7 -15.70 29.02 1.87
C PHE A 7 -14.45 29.00 2.78
N GLN A 8 -13.88 30.17 3.10
CA GLN A 8 -12.78 30.24 4.07
C GLN A 8 -13.20 29.91 5.50
N ASN A 9 -14.39 30.35 5.93
CA ASN A 9 -14.94 29.99 7.23
C ASN A 9 -15.40 28.52 7.31
N PHE A 10 -15.78 27.89 6.18
CA PHE A 10 -16.07 26.46 6.10
C PHE A 10 -14.79 25.61 6.24
N ILE A 11 -13.70 25.99 5.57
CA ILE A 11 -12.40 25.30 5.62
C ILE A 11 -11.76 25.36 7.02
N GLN A 12 -11.93 26.45 7.76
CA GLN A 12 -11.36 26.59 9.12
C GLN A 12 -12.04 25.71 10.18
N SER A 13 -13.24 25.17 9.91
CA SER A 13 -14.04 24.46 10.92
C SER A 13 -13.80 22.95 11.02
N TYR A 14 -13.01 22.33 10.12
CA TYR A 14 -12.79 20.88 10.13
C TYR A 14 -11.34 20.47 9.79
N ALA A 15 -10.34 21.16 10.35
CA ALA A 15 -8.97 20.61 10.39
C ALA A 15 -8.89 19.39 11.33
N ALA A 16 -9.59 18.31 10.98
CA ALA A 16 -9.41 17.02 11.60
C ALA A 16 -8.09 16.47 11.09
N LEU A 17 -7.08 16.49 11.94
CA LEU A 17 -5.95 15.57 11.81
C LEU A 17 -6.54 14.16 11.63
N PRO A 18 -5.91 13.29 10.82
CA PRO A 18 -6.33 11.90 10.77
C PRO A 18 -6.37 11.36 12.20
N ALA A 19 -7.46 10.67 12.58
CA ALA A 19 -7.66 10.23 13.96
C ALA A 19 -6.52 9.33 14.49
N VAL A 20 -5.68 8.81 13.59
CA VAL A 20 -4.48 8.03 13.88
C VAL A 20 -3.26 8.66 13.22
N GLY A 21 -2.19 8.87 14.00
CA GLY A 21 -0.94 9.43 13.53
C GLY A 21 -0.14 8.51 12.61
N LEU A 22 0.66 9.08 11.70
CA LEU A 22 1.48 8.33 10.74
C LEU A 22 2.45 7.35 11.41
N ASP A 23 3.02 7.71 12.57
CA ASP A 23 3.96 6.83 13.28
C ASP A 23 3.26 5.60 13.87
N THR A 24 2.02 5.75 14.35
CA THR A 24 1.19 4.59 14.75
C THR A 24 0.95 3.66 13.57
N ILE A 25 0.68 4.20 12.38
CA ILE A 25 0.46 3.38 11.18
C ILE A 25 1.74 2.65 10.76
N LYS A 26 2.90 3.30 10.84
CA LYS A 26 4.20 2.66 10.59
C LYS A 26 4.45 1.50 11.55
N GLU A 27 4.24 1.72 12.86
CA GLU A 27 4.41 0.67 13.88
C GLU A 27 3.47 -0.52 13.62
N GLU A 28 2.22 -0.24 13.26
CA GLU A 28 1.20 -1.27 13.04
C GLU A 28 1.46 -2.07 11.75
N LYS A 29 2.04 -1.45 10.72
CA LYS A 29 2.55 -2.18 9.55
C LYS A 29 3.70 -3.11 9.87
N ILE A 30 4.61 -2.69 10.76
CA ILE A 30 5.70 -3.56 11.22
C ILE A 30 5.10 -4.72 12.02
N LYS A 31 4.16 -4.46 12.95
CA LYS A 31 3.45 -5.51 13.70
C LYS A 31 2.67 -6.47 12.81
N LEU A 32 2.11 -6.01 11.70
CA LEU A 32 1.42 -6.86 10.72
C LEU A 32 2.36 -7.93 10.16
N ILE A 33 3.62 -7.56 9.92
CA ILE A 33 4.68 -8.45 9.42
C ILE A 33 5.17 -9.34 10.57
N THR A 34 5.60 -8.76 11.70
CA THR A 34 6.21 -9.50 12.81
C THR A 34 5.22 -10.37 13.59
N GLY A 35 3.92 -10.18 13.40
CA GLY A 35 2.89 -11.11 13.85
C GLY A 35 2.85 -12.42 13.05
N ILE A 36 3.69 -12.59 12.02
CA ILE A 36 3.98 -13.88 11.37
C ILE A 36 5.12 -14.52 12.15
N GLU A 37 4.96 -15.73 12.67
CA GLU A 37 5.92 -16.33 13.60
C GLU A 37 7.32 -16.48 13.01
N THR A 38 7.42 -17.07 11.81
CA THR A 38 8.70 -17.23 11.09
C THR A 38 8.48 -17.25 9.58
N ALA A 39 9.42 -16.70 8.82
CA ALA A 39 9.47 -16.82 7.37
C ALA A 39 10.92 -16.77 6.90
N SER A 40 11.25 -17.49 5.82
CA SER A 40 12.62 -17.53 5.28
C SER A 40 12.92 -16.37 4.33
N SER A 41 11.87 -15.81 3.73
CA SER A 41 12.01 -14.81 2.67
C SER A 41 10.88 -13.78 2.65
N ILE A 42 11.23 -12.54 2.34
CA ILE A 42 10.29 -11.42 2.24
C ILE A 42 10.54 -10.57 0.99
N ARG A 43 9.46 -10.06 0.38
CA ARG A 43 9.54 -9.12 -0.75
C ARG A 43 8.64 -7.92 -0.53
N ASP A 44 9.18 -6.72 -0.77
CA ASP A 44 8.46 -5.45 -0.68
C ASP A 44 8.27 -4.85 -2.08
N TYR A 45 7.02 -4.56 -2.43
CA TYR A 45 6.67 -3.89 -3.67
C TYR A 45 6.39 -2.41 -3.35
N GLY A 46 7.35 -1.53 -3.65
CA GLY A 46 7.16 -0.08 -3.59
C GLY A 46 7.60 0.63 -2.30
N GLY A 47 8.06 -0.07 -1.26
CA GLY A 47 8.41 0.49 0.05
C GLY A 47 9.69 1.35 0.14
N LEU A 48 9.98 2.22 -0.84
CA LEU A 48 11.13 3.15 -0.78
C LEU A 48 10.74 4.59 -0.46
N TRP A 49 9.66 5.09 -1.07
CA TRP A 49 9.33 6.52 -0.97
C TRP A 49 8.92 6.89 0.46
N GLY A 50 9.63 7.84 1.07
CA GLY A 50 9.36 8.33 2.43
C GLY A 50 9.69 7.36 3.58
N VAL A 51 10.08 6.11 3.27
CA VAL A 51 10.37 5.07 4.28
C VAL A 51 11.66 4.28 4.03
N HIS A 52 12.31 4.45 2.87
CA HIS A 52 13.65 3.94 2.56
C HIS A 52 13.85 2.43 2.85
N GLY A 53 12.84 1.60 2.58
CA GLY A 53 12.89 0.15 2.83
C GLY A 53 12.64 -0.28 4.27
N LEU A 54 12.20 0.63 5.15
CA LEU A 54 11.93 0.36 6.57
C LEU A 54 11.16 -0.94 6.80
N TYR A 55 10.04 -1.14 6.08
CA TYR A 55 9.18 -2.31 6.31
C TYR A 55 9.83 -3.61 5.85
N LEU A 56 10.59 -3.59 4.75
CA LEU A 56 11.36 -4.73 4.30
C LEU A 56 12.45 -5.10 5.32
N ILE A 57 13.20 -4.10 5.80
CA ILE A 57 14.34 -4.30 6.71
C ILE A 57 13.85 -4.77 8.09
N GLU A 58 12.91 -4.05 8.70
CA GLU A 58 12.36 -4.41 10.01
C GLU A 58 11.55 -5.71 9.94
N GLY A 59 10.87 -5.96 8.81
CA GLY A 59 10.23 -7.23 8.52
C GLY A 59 11.23 -8.39 8.47
N ALA A 60 12.31 -8.24 7.71
CA ALA A 60 13.36 -9.26 7.60
C ALA A 60 14.01 -9.56 8.96
N LYS A 61 14.28 -8.53 9.76
CA LYS A 61 14.78 -8.68 11.15
C LYS A 61 13.79 -9.45 12.02
N GLY A 62 12.53 -9.03 12.05
CA GLY A 62 11.50 -9.63 12.91
C GLY A 62 11.18 -11.08 12.55
N LEU A 63 11.21 -11.41 11.25
CA LEU A 63 10.96 -12.76 10.74
C LEU A 63 12.19 -13.66 10.72
N ARG A 64 13.39 -13.08 10.89
CA ARG A 64 14.68 -13.75 10.72
C ARG A 64 14.84 -14.35 9.33
N CYS A 65 14.45 -13.59 8.30
CA CYS A 65 14.59 -14.01 6.91
C CYS A 65 16.08 -14.17 6.55
N GLY A 66 16.38 -15.16 5.72
CA GLY A 66 17.68 -15.25 5.02
C GLY A 66 17.70 -14.47 3.70
N PHE A 67 16.53 -14.07 3.20
CA PHE A 67 16.38 -13.35 1.93
C PHE A 67 15.34 -12.23 2.02
N ALA A 68 15.69 -11.05 1.50
CA ALA A 68 14.83 -9.89 1.40
C ALA A 68 14.98 -9.24 0.03
N GLN A 69 13.87 -8.94 -0.66
CA GLN A 69 13.91 -8.29 -1.97
C GLN A 69 13.03 -7.04 -2.02
N MET A 70 13.62 -5.90 -2.39
CA MET A 70 12.90 -4.68 -2.75
C MET A 70 12.62 -4.69 -4.25
N VAL A 71 11.37 -4.49 -4.65
CA VAL A 71 10.96 -4.28 -6.04
C VAL A 71 10.43 -2.86 -6.16
N ASN A 72 11.12 -2.02 -6.94
CA ASN A 72 10.66 -0.65 -7.15
C ASN A 72 11.09 -0.11 -8.51
N ARG A 73 10.27 0.82 -9.03
CA ARG A 73 10.59 1.57 -10.23
C ARG A 73 11.78 2.47 -9.94
N PHE A 74 12.81 2.34 -10.76
CA PHE A 74 14.00 3.17 -10.67
C PHE A 74 13.85 4.41 -11.55
N ASN A 75 13.95 5.58 -10.93
CA ASN A 75 14.11 6.86 -11.61
C ASN A 75 15.30 7.59 -10.98
N ALA A 76 16.37 7.77 -11.78
CA ALA A 76 17.62 8.36 -11.29
C ALA A 76 17.38 9.77 -10.72
N GLY A 77 17.86 10.01 -9.50
CA GLY A 77 17.68 11.28 -8.78
C GLY A 77 16.32 11.46 -8.09
N ILE A 78 15.40 10.49 -8.23
CA ILE A 78 14.08 10.52 -7.55
C ILE A 78 13.93 9.31 -6.61
N THR A 79 14.33 8.11 -7.04
CA THR A 79 14.27 6.92 -6.19
C THR A 79 15.40 6.97 -5.15
N PRO A 80 15.09 6.92 -3.83
CA PRO A 80 16.08 7.05 -2.75
C PRO A 80 16.87 5.73 -2.53
N VAL A 81 17.56 5.25 -3.57
CA VAL A 81 18.30 3.98 -3.53
C VAL A 81 19.55 4.08 -2.65
N GLU A 82 20.19 5.24 -2.59
CA GLU A 82 21.38 5.45 -1.75
C GLU A 82 21.02 5.32 -0.27
N GLN A 83 19.96 6.00 0.18
CA GLN A 83 19.45 5.90 1.55
C GLN A 83 19.00 4.47 1.88
N TYR A 84 18.37 3.78 0.93
CA TYR A 84 18.03 2.37 1.11
C TYR A 84 19.28 1.50 1.32
N ASN A 85 20.32 1.67 0.50
CA ASN A 85 21.56 0.90 0.60
C ASN A 85 22.30 1.18 1.92
N GLU A 86 22.29 2.43 2.40
CA GLU A 86 22.82 2.77 3.72
C GLU A 86 22.08 2.00 4.83
N LYS A 87 20.74 1.97 4.79
CA LYS A 87 19.92 1.23 5.76
C LYS A 87 20.10 -0.28 5.67
N VAL A 88 20.31 -0.82 4.48
CA VAL A 88 20.66 -2.23 4.29
C VAL A 88 22.03 -2.54 4.91
N ALA A 89 23.04 -1.70 4.66
CA ALA A 89 24.37 -1.89 5.22
C ALA A 89 24.35 -1.87 6.76
N GLU A 90 23.64 -0.91 7.37
CA GLU A 90 23.41 -0.85 8.82
C GLU A 90 22.73 -2.15 9.34
N ALA A 91 21.73 -2.67 8.62
CA ALA A 91 21.03 -3.88 9.03
C ALA A 91 21.91 -5.13 8.96
N GLN A 92 22.75 -5.24 7.93
CA GLN A 92 23.64 -6.39 7.70
C GLN A 92 24.79 -6.51 8.72
N GLU A 93 25.04 -5.48 9.53
CA GLU A 93 25.96 -5.59 10.68
C GLU A 93 25.47 -6.60 11.73
N THR A 94 24.16 -6.86 11.79
CA THR A 94 23.53 -7.69 12.83
C THR A 94 22.58 -8.77 12.28
N LEU A 95 22.24 -8.72 10.99
CA LEU A 95 21.32 -9.63 10.33
C LEU A 95 22.02 -10.38 9.19
N ASP A 96 22.05 -11.71 9.30
CA ASP A 96 22.47 -12.60 8.21
C ASP A 96 21.32 -12.76 7.19
N CYS A 97 21.18 -11.76 6.31
CA CYS A 97 20.15 -11.74 5.27
C CYS A 97 20.73 -11.16 3.97
N GLU A 98 20.44 -11.83 2.85
CA GLU A 98 20.70 -11.30 1.52
C GLU A 98 19.63 -10.26 1.17
N PHE A 99 20.06 -9.01 0.91
CA PHE A 99 19.18 -7.94 0.46
C PHE A 99 19.38 -7.68 -1.04
N ASN A 100 18.32 -7.89 -1.82
CA ASN A 100 18.31 -7.66 -3.26
C ASN A 100 17.43 -6.49 -3.65
N PHE A 101 17.90 -5.70 -4.61
CA PHE A 101 17.11 -4.63 -5.22
C PHE A 101 16.82 -4.97 -6.68
N TYR A 102 15.55 -5.18 -6.99
CA TYR A 102 15.11 -5.33 -8.37
C TYR A 102 14.58 -4.00 -8.92
N LYS A 103 15.31 -3.45 -9.90
CA LYS A 103 14.91 -2.26 -10.65
C LYS A 103 13.84 -2.66 -11.66
N GLY A 104 12.58 -2.45 -11.32
CA GLY A 104 11.48 -2.88 -12.17
C GLY A 104 10.14 -2.26 -11.80
N ASP A 105 9.27 -2.16 -12.79
CA ASP A 105 7.91 -1.69 -12.62
C ASP A 105 6.99 -2.90 -12.49
N PHE A 106 6.45 -3.15 -11.29
CA PHE A 106 5.61 -4.32 -11.06
C PHE A 106 4.21 -4.23 -11.69
N ARG A 107 3.92 -3.15 -12.43
CA ARG A 107 2.81 -3.13 -13.41
C ARG A 107 3.11 -4.01 -14.61
N ASP A 108 4.37 -4.13 -14.99
CA ASP A 108 4.80 -5.02 -16.06
C ASP A 108 4.80 -6.46 -15.56
N THR A 109 3.84 -7.24 -16.07
CA THR A 109 3.71 -8.66 -15.73
C THR A 109 4.95 -9.49 -16.06
N SER A 110 5.78 -9.04 -17.00
CA SER A 110 6.95 -9.78 -17.44
C SER A 110 8.01 -9.94 -16.34
N ILE A 111 8.09 -8.98 -15.41
CA ILE A 111 9.12 -9.02 -14.36
C ILE A 111 8.92 -10.22 -13.42
N PHE A 112 7.67 -10.67 -13.25
CA PHE A 112 7.35 -11.77 -12.36
C PHE A 112 7.89 -13.11 -12.87
N TYR A 113 8.18 -13.26 -14.17
CA TYR A 113 8.86 -14.45 -14.68
C TYR A 113 10.27 -14.63 -14.10
N HIS A 114 10.90 -13.54 -13.68
CA HIS A 114 12.24 -13.54 -13.09
C HIS A 114 12.23 -13.71 -11.57
N PHE A 115 11.06 -13.70 -10.93
CA PHE A 115 10.94 -13.81 -9.49
C PHE A 115 10.79 -15.24 -9.05
N GLU A 116 11.62 -15.66 -8.11
CA GLU A 116 11.35 -16.82 -7.27
C GLU A 116 10.21 -16.50 -6.29
N LYS A 117 9.57 -17.56 -5.78
CA LYS A 117 8.57 -17.39 -4.74
C LYS A 117 9.23 -16.99 -3.43
N VAL A 118 8.58 -16.13 -2.67
CA VAL A 118 8.96 -15.78 -1.30
C VAL A 118 7.85 -16.15 -0.33
N ASP A 119 8.16 -16.26 0.96
CA ASP A 119 7.16 -16.61 1.96
C ASP A 119 6.21 -15.45 2.25
N VAL A 120 6.75 -14.23 2.33
CA VAL A 120 5.99 -13.01 2.66
C VAL A 120 6.12 -11.97 1.56
N SER A 121 5.01 -11.36 1.16
CA SER A 121 4.99 -10.23 0.24
C SER A 121 4.27 -9.02 0.84
N LEU A 122 4.81 -7.82 0.63
CA LEU A 122 4.26 -6.57 1.15
C LEU A 122 3.65 -5.74 0.02
N LEU A 123 2.40 -5.34 0.20
CA LEU A 123 1.64 -4.45 -0.69
C LEU A 123 1.15 -3.26 0.12
N TYR A 124 2.07 -2.36 0.45
CA TYR A 124 1.81 -1.18 1.28
C TYR A 124 1.66 0.06 0.40
N GLU A 125 0.45 0.63 0.37
CA GLU A 125 0.05 1.82 -0.40
C GLU A 125 0.30 1.77 -1.91
N VAL A 126 0.55 0.59 -2.47
CA VAL A 126 0.84 0.48 -3.90
C VAL A 126 -0.38 0.17 -4.75
N ILE A 127 -1.33 -0.63 -4.26
CA ILE A 127 -2.43 -1.17 -5.09
C ILE A 127 -3.39 -0.07 -5.55
N LEU A 128 -3.62 0.95 -4.72
CA LEU A 128 -4.42 2.12 -5.11
C LEU A 128 -3.82 2.94 -6.27
N HIS A 129 -2.53 2.75 -6.59
CA HIS A 129 -1.81 3.46 -7.65
C HIS A 129 -1.49 2.57 -8.87
N GLN A 130 -2.20 1.47 -9.10
CA GLN A 130 -1.99 0.61 -10.27
C GLN A 130 -3.25 0.53 -11.14
N GLU A 131 -3.19 0.85 -12.44
CA GLU A 131 -4.32 0.60 -13.37
C GLU A 131 -4.77 -0.85 -13.38
N ASN A 132 -3.81 -1.77 -13.35
CA ASN A 132 -4.02 -3.20 -13.48
C ASN A 132 -3.89 -3.92 -12.13
N TYR A 133 -4.33 -3.29 -11.05
CA TYR A 133 -4.10 -3.76 -9.68
C TYR A 133 -4.55 -5.21 -9.43
N VAL A 134 -5.63 -5.68 -10.08
CA VAL A 134 -6.07 -7.09 -9.98
C VAL A 134 -5.02 -8.04 -10.56
N GLN A 135 -4.42 -7.69 -11.71
CA GLN A 135 -3.36 -8.48 -12.33
C GLN A 135 -2.08 -8.44 -11.48
N VAL A 136 -1.75 -7.29 -10.89
CA VAL A 136 -0.63 -7.16 -9.94
C VAL A 136 -0.86 -8.09 -8.74
N ILE A 137 -2.04 -8.06 -8.12
CA ILE A 137 -2.38 -8.95 -6.99
C ILE A 137 -2.25 -10.42 -7.39
N LYS A 138 -2.77 -10.81 -8.57
CA LYS A 138 -2.61 -12.18 -9.09
C LYS A 138 -1.14 -12.58 -9.20
N ASN A 139 -0.31 -11.74 -9.80
CA ASN A 139 1.10 -12.04 -9.99
C ASN A 139 1.87 -12.11 -8.66
N VAL A 140 1.52 -11.27 -7.69
CA VAL A 140 2.08 -11.32 -6.33
C VAL A 140 1.71 -12.65 -5.68
N ILE A 141 0.42 -13.02 -5.71
CA ILE A 141 -0.07 -14.32 -5.22
C ILE A 141 0.70 -15.50 -5.81
N GLU A 142 0.95 -15.50 -7.12
CA GLU A 142 1.71 -16.57 -7.77
C GLU A 142 3.17 -16.65 -7.28
N LYS A 143 3.69 -15.57 -6.69
CA LYS A 143 5.06 -15.43 -6.16
C LYS A 143 5.14 -15.36 -4.63
N THR A 144 4.05 -15.65 -3.94
CA THR A 144 4.00 -15.71 -2.46
C THR A 144 3.56 -17.09 -1.99
N ASN A 145 4.28 -17.69 -1.03
CA ASN A 145 3.95 -19.00 -0.48
C ASN A 145 2.94 -18.90 0.67
N SER A 146 3.14 -17.96 1.61
CA SER A 146 2.51 -18.02 2.93
C SER A 146 1.64 -16.81 3.25
N HIS A 147 2.20 -15.60 3.17
CA HIS A 147 1.49 -14.40 3.63
C HIS A 147 1.65 -13.20 2.70
N ILE A 148 0.55 -12.50 2.46
CA ILE A 148 0.57 -11.18 1.83
C ILE A 148 0.11 -10.17 2.86
N CYS A 149 1.01 -9.27 3.25
CA CYS A 149 0.69 -8.14 4.11
C CYS A 149 0.29 -6.97 3.22
N PHE A 150 -0.95 -6.50 3.39
CA PHE A 150 -1.55 -5.41 2.65
C PHE A 150 -1.89 -4.28 3.60
N ALA A 151 -1.55 -3.04 3.24
CA ALA A 151 -1.90 -1.88 4.03
C ALA A 151 -2.09 -0.66 3.13
N GLN A 152 -3.24 0.01 3.20
CA GLN A 152 -3.46 1.28 2.49
C GLN A 152 -4.73 1.99 2.96
N PRO A 153 -4.92 3.27 2.58
CA PRO A 153 -6.20 3.93 2.73
C PRO A 153 -7.24 3.33 1.77
N MET A 154 -8.47 3.21 2.26
CA MET A 154 -9.61 2.58 1.61
C MET A 154 -10.84 3.47 1.80
N MET A 155 -11.71 3.52 0.80
CA MET A 155 -12.98 4.24 0.91
C MET A 155 -13.99 3.43 1.72
N LYS A 156 -14.81 4.10 2.51
CA LYS A 156 -15.92 3.45 3.23
C LYS A 156 -16.94 2.89 2.25
N GLU A 157 -17.49 1.72 2.58
CA GLU A 157 -18.53 1.04 1.77
C GLU A 157 -19.73 1.94 1.48
N THR A 158 -20.09 2.81 2.43
CA THR A 158 -21.21 3.75 2.33
C THR A 158 -21.07 4.79 1.21
N LEU A 159 -19.86 4.94 0.64
CA LEU A 159 -19.62 5.83 -0.50
C LEU A 159 -19.84 5.18 -1.86
N PHE A 160 -20.14 3.88 -1.89
CA PHE A 160 -20.44 3.16 -3.10
C PHE A 160 -21.92 2.83 -3.20
N THR A 161 -22.43 2.79 -4.43
CA THR A 161 -23.80 2.36 -4.72
C THR A 161 -23.97 0.85 -4.60
N LEU A 162 -22.90 0.08 -4.73
CA LEU A 162 -22.88 -1.38 -4.63
C LEU A 162 -21.82 -1.83 -3.61
N PRO A 163 -22.04 -2.96 -2.90
CA PRO A 163 -21.00 -3.56 -2.08
C PRO A 163 -19.85 -4.07 -2.94
N CYS A 164 -18.68 -4.30 -2.34
CA CYS A 164 -17.49 -4.82 -3.04
C CYS A 164 -17.09 -3.95 -4.24
N SER A 165 -17.07 -2.63 -4.04
CA SER A 165 -16.81 -1.68 -5.11
C SER A 165 -15.38 -1.15 -5.13
N SER A 166 -14.97 -0.75 -6.33
CA SER A 166 -13.77 0.04 -6.61
C SER A 166 -14.11 1.07 -7.68
N ALA A 167 -13.58 2.28 -7.53
CA ALA A 167 -13.78 3.37 -8.49
C ALA A 167 -12.47 4.09 -8.78
N LEU A 168 -12.27 4.50 -10.03
CA LEU A 168 -11.13 5.31 -10.42
C LEU A 168 -11.45 6.79 -10.12
N LEU A 169 -10.79 7.35 -9.11
CA LEU A 169 -11.11 8.68 -8.57
C LEU A 169 -10.65 9.82 -9.49
N GLN A 170 -9.76 9.54 -10.44
CA GLN A 170 -9.27 10.50 -11.41
C GLN A 170 -10.41 11.20 -12.16
N PHE A 171 -11.52 10.49 -12.41
CA PHE A 171 -12.67 10.97 -13.18
C PHE A 171 -13.87 11.37 -12.32
N TYR A 172 -13.72 11.43 -10.99
CA TYR A 172 -14.78 11.98 -10.16
C TYR A 172 -14.95 13.48 -10.43
N PRO A 173 -16.13 14.08 -10.18
CA PRO A 173 -16.27 15.52 -10.19
C PRO A 173 -15.25 16.17 -9.24
N GLU A 174 -14.63 17.29 -9.62
CA GLU A 174 -13.60 17.96 -8.79
C GLU A 174 -14.12 18.36 -7.41
N GLU A 175 -15.37 18.82 -7.32
CA GLU A 175 -16.03 19.13 -6.04
C GLU A 175 -16.12 17.90 -5.13
N LEU A 176 -16.41 16.74 -5.72
CA LEU A 176 -16.45 15.47 -4.99
C LEU A 176 -15.05 15.02 -4.60
N LYS A 177 -14.04 15.21 -5.47
CA LYS A 177 -12.63 14.96 -5.15
C LYS A 177 -12.19 15.84 -3.97
N ASP A 178 -12.53 17.11 -3.96
CA ASP A 178 -12.19 18.03 -2.88
C ASP A 178 -12.84 17.61 -1.56
N LEU A 179 -14.12 17.19 -1.60
CA LEU A 179 -14.83 16.67 -0.42
C LEU A 179 -14.23 15.37 0.12
N ILE A 180 -13.94 14.39 -0.75
CA ILE A 180 -13.36 13.10 -0.32
C ILE A 180 -11.90 13.24 0.11
N ARG A 181 -11.16 14.22 -0.44
CA ARG A 181 -9.76 14.47 -0.08
C ARG A 181 -9.61 15.32 1.17
N TYR A 182 -10.67 15.94 1.64
CA TYR A 182 -10.60 16.70 2.88
C TYR A 182 -10.12 15.81 4.04
N ALA A 183 -9.05 16.24 4.75
CA ALA A 183 -8.36 15.51 5.82
C ALA A 183 -7.55 14.24 5.43
N ASN A 184 -7.12 14.10 4.17
CA ASN A 184 -6.30 12.97 3.72
C ASN A 184 -4.77 13.25 3.77
N TRP A 185 -3.96 12.22 3.46
CA TRP A 185 -2.48 12.29 3.49
C TRP A 185 -1.83 12.69 2.15
N TRP A 186 -2.63 13.05 1.15
CA TRP A 186 -2.14 13.25 -0.21
C TRP A 186 -2.33 14.68 -0.68
N ASP A 187 -1.34 15.19 -1.41
CA ASP A 187 -1.44 16.48 -2.07
C ASP A 187 -2.60 16.48 -3.08
N LYS A 188 -3.18 17.66 -3.29
CA LYS A 188 -4.20 17.84 -4.31
C LYS A 188 -3.59 17.65 -5.69
N GLU A 189 -4.01 16.60 -6.39
CA GLU A 189 -3.64 16.37 -7.79
C GLU A 189 -4.22 17.48 -8.70
N PRO A 190 -3.53 17.84 -9.78
CA PRO A 190 -4.09 18.74 -10.79
C PRO A 190 -5.32 18.12 -11.46
N PRO A 191 -6.31 18.93 -11.86
CA PRO A 191 -7.41 18.46 -12.70
C PRO A 191 -6.88 17.86 -14.00
N VAL A 192 -7.46 16.75 -14.42
CA VAL A 192 -7.13 16.09 -15.69
C VAL A 192 -8.39 15.86 -16.52
N GLU A 193 -8.30 16.21 -17.80
CA GLU A 193 -9.42 16.04 -18.75
C GLU A 193 -9.37 14.67 -19.45
N THR A 194 -8.22 14.02 -19.44
CA THR A 194 -7.97 12.69 -20.02
C THR A 194 -7.24 11.80 -19.03
N PHE A 195 -7.26 10.49 -19.25
CA PHE A 195 -6.51 9.54 -18.42
C PHE A 195 -5.03 9.91 -18.33
N ASP A 196 -4.53 10.09 -17.11
CA ASP A 196 -3.11 10.37 -16.86
C ASP A 196 -2.57 9.41 -15.81
N THR A 197 -1.60 8.59 -16.21
CA THR A 197 -0.97 7.57 -15.34
C THR A 197 -0.14 8.17 -14.21
N ARG A 198 0.06 9.50 -14.18
CA ARG A 198 0.73 10.23 -13.10
C ARG A 198 -0.21 10.63 -11.96
N TYR A 199 -1.52 10.75 -12.22
CA TYR A 199 -2.49 11.34 -11.30
C TYR A 199 -3.71 10.43 -11.10
N TRP A 200 -3.44 9.15 -10.88
CA TRP A 200 -4.48 8.14 -10.71
C TRP A 200 -4.53 7.60 -9.28
N MET A 201 -5.75 7.37 -8.82
CA MET A 201 -5.98 6.76 -7.52
C MET A 201 -7.27 5.96 -7.58
N TRP A 202 -7.19 4.69 -7.18
CA TRP A 202 -8.36 3.86 -6.98
C TRP A 202 -8.92 4.07 -5.58
N GLY A 203 -10.20 4.43 -5.51
CA GLY A 203 -11.00 4.32 -4.30
C GLY A 203 -11.51 2.90 -4.18
N GLN A 204 -10.87 2.10 -3.34
CA GLN A 204 -11.24 0.69 -3.14
C GLN A 204 -11.91 0.53 -1.78
N SER A 205 -12.96 -0.28 -1.74
CA SER A 205 -13.59 -0.72 -0.49
C SER A 205 -12.87 -1.94 0.10
N ILE A 206 -12.97 -2.15 1.42
CA ILE A 206 -12.35 -3.30 2.07
C ILE A 206 -12.95 -4.61 1.53
N SER A 207 -14.27 -4.66 1.35
CA SER A 207 -14.93 -5.87 0.83
C SER A 207 -14.48 -6.20 -0.59
N HIS A 208 -14.20 -5.20 -1.44
CA HIS A 208 -13.63 -5.41 -2.77
C HIS A 208 -12.28 -6.09 -2.73
N ILE A 209 -11.32 -5.54 -1.96
CA ILE A 209 -9.99 -6.13 -1.86
C ILE A 209 -10.06 -7.55 -1.31
N ARG A 210 -10.90 -7.79 -0.31
CA ARG A 210 -11.14 -9.15 0.22
C ARG A 210 -11.67 -10.08 -0.87
N ALA A 211 -12.65 -9.65 -1.66
CA ALA A 211 -13.22 -10.45 -2.74
C ALA A 211 -12.18 -10.78 -3.82
N VAL A 212 -11.30 -9.84 -4.17
CA VAL A 212 -10.20 -10.07 -5.13
C VAL A 212 -9.27 -11.16 -4.62
N PHE A 213 -8.75 -11.06 -3.40
CA PHE A 213 -7.88 -12.10 -2.82
C PHE A 213 -8.60 -13.45 -2.71
N GLN A 214 -9.86 -13.46 -2.28
CA GLN A 214 -10.68 -14.68 -2.18
C GLN A 214 -10.91 -15.36 -3.53
N GLY A 215 -11.10 -14.58 -4.59
CA GLY A 215 -11.22 -15.08 -5.97
C GLY A 215 -9.96 -15.82 -6.44
N PHE A 216 -8.80 -15.54 -5.83
CA PHE A 216 -7.53 -16.21 -6.09
C PHE A 216 -7.15 -17.25 -5.03
N GLY A 217 -8.08 -17.64 -4.14
CA GLY A 217 -7.85 -18.69 -3.14
C GLY A 217 -7.10 -18.24 -1.89
N TRP A 218 -7.09 -16.94 -1.60
CA TRP A 218 -6.49 -16.37 -0.38
C TRP A 218 -7.57 -15.80 0.54
N GLU A 219 -7.40 -15.97 1.85
CA GLU A 219 -8.35 -15.48 2.86
C GLU A 219 -7.67 -14.54 3.84
N VAL A 220 -8.49 -13.70 4.49
CA VAL A 220 -8.04 -12.76 5.51
C VAL A 220 -7.69 -13.55 6.79
N ALA A 221 -6.40 -13.62 7.10
CA ALA A 221 -5.88 -14.23 8.32
C ALA A 221 -5.81 -13.22 9.49
N PHE A 222 -5.70 -11.93 9.18
CA PHE A 222 -5.73 -10.85 10.17
C PHE A 222 -6.27 -9.57 9.50
N GLN A 223 -7.01 -8.77 10.26
CA GLN A 223 -7.48 -7.46 9.82
C GLN A 223 -7.51 -6.47 10.99
N LYS A 224 -7.06 -5.25 10.72
CA LYS A 224 -7.23 -4.08 11.57
C LYS A 224 -7.60 -2.88 10.70
N VAL A 225 -8.52 -2.04 11.18
CA VAL A 225 -9.01 -0.88 10.45
C VAL A 225 -8.92 0.33 11.37
N PHE A 226 -8.37 1.42 10.86
CA PHE A 226 -8.32 2.71 11.54
C PHE A 226 -9.24 3.70 10.82
N GLU A 227 -10.06 4.42 11.56
CA GLU A 227 -10.81 5.54 11.00
C GLU A 227 -9.83 6.67 10.66
N MET A 228 -9.93 7.22 9.43
CA MET A 228 -9.11 8.36 9.01
C MET A 228 -9.95 9.62 8.92
N SER A 229 -11.07 9.54 8.22
CA SER A 229 -12.04 10.63 8.03
C SER A 229 -13.44 10.07 7.82
N ASP A 230 -14.40 10.94 7.51
CA ASP A 230 -15.77 10.52 7.18
C ASP A 230 -15.81 9.63 5.93
N HIS A 231 -14.80 9.73 5.06
CA HIS A 231 -14.77 9.06 3.76
C HIS A 231 -13.77 7.91 3.68
N TRP A 232 -12.72 7.96 4.49
CA TRP A 232 -11.60 7.03 4.41
C TRP A 232 -11.38 6.28 5.72
N VAL A 233 -10.93 5.05 5.56
CA VAL A 233 -10.34 4.23 6.61
C VAL A 233 -8.95 3.77 6.16
N TYR A 234 -8.08 3.47 7.10
CA TYR A 234 -6.81 2.84 6.82
C TYR A 234 -6.91 1.35 7.16
N ALA A 235 -6.80 0.48 6.15
CA ALA A 235 -6.94 -0.96 6.34
C ALA A 235 -5.56 -1.62 6.39
N LEU A 236 -5.34 -2.48 7.39
CA LEU A 236 -4.21 -3.39 7.49
C LEU A 236 -4.79 -4.81 7.43
N MET A 237 -4.32 -5.60 6.47
CA MET A 237 -4.81 -6.94 6.25
C MET A 237 -3.64 -7.88 5.99
N ARG A 238 -3.68 -9.07 6.60
CA ARG A 238 -2.80 -10.18 6.24
C ARG A 238 -3.64 -11.24 5.58
N PHE A 239 -3.25 -11.62 4.36
CA PHE A 239 -3.86 -12.71 3.63
C PHE A 239 -2.99 -13.96 3.71
N ALA A 240 -3.62 -15.13 3.70
CA ALA A 240 -2.97 -16.44 3.62
C ALA A 240 -3.73 -17.36 2.65
N PRO A 241 -3.08 -18.37 2.02
CA PRO A 241 -3.78 -19.38 1.24
C PRO A 241 -4.79 -20.12 2.12
N LYS A 242 -5.96 -20.48 1.57
CA LYS A 242 -7.01 -21.22 2.30
C LYS A 242 -6.54 -22.51 2.98
N ASN A 243 -5.47 -23.12 2.44
CA ASN A 243 -4.95 -24.40 2.90
C ASN A 243 -3.73 -24.27 3.82
N LEU A 244 -3.32 -23.05 4.17
CA LEU A 244 -2.24 -22.80 5.13
C LEU A 244 -2.82 -23.04 6.54
N LYS A 245 -2.69 -24.27 7.04
CA LYS A 245 -3.07 -24.68 8.40
C LYS A 245 -1.91 -24.55 9.36
#